data_AF-A0A4Q7AZV7-F1
#
_entry.id   AF-A0A4Q7AZV7-F1
#
_cell.length_a   1.000
_cell.length_b   1.000
_cell.length_c   1.000
_cell.angle_alpha   90.00
_cell.angle_beta   90.00
_cell.angle_gamma   90.00
#
_symmetry.space_group_name_H-M   'P 1'
#
loop_
_entity.id
_entity.type
_entity.pdbx_description
1 polymer ?
#
loop_
_entity_poly.entity_id
_entity_poly.type
_entity_poly.pdbx_seq_one_letter_code
_entity_poly.pdbx_strand_id
1 'polypeptide(L)'
;MLFTRSTFFIACTLAAGMGLSACSKSNNEEKQAPLTASTPATGEASTLTERNAQQRLISTLQDGLKKANINAKITDAQPTEVPNLYWISFEGMPSVYATADGKYILQGEIVRLGGKELHNVSQNLQAANAKKLFDQLKTEDLIVYPAKGKTKHVVYVFTDASCPYCHKLHEHMDEISSKGIEVRYIAWPRGEQFIPAMESVWCSKDRQLAFNQAISGAQLPPAACKNPVRDMYQMGLNIGVNGTPAIYSTDGVYLGGYMEPNELAERLNK
;
A
#
# COMPACT_ATOMS: atom_id res chain seq x y z
N MET A 1 2.02 37.70 -4.21
CA MET A 1 1.83 37.95 -5.66
C MET A 1 0.37 37.67 -5.98
N LEU A 2 -0.37 38.71 -6.38
CA LEU A 2 -1.80 38.62 -6.69
C LEU A 2 -1.99 37.89 -8.03
N PHE A 3 -2.87 36.90 -8.04
CA PHE A 3 -3.38 36.26 -9.26
C PHE A 3 -4.47 37.14 -9.88
N THR A 4 -4.15 37.81 -10.97
CA THR A 4 -5.13 38.50 -11.83
C THR A 4 -5.69 37.52 -12.86
N ARG A 5 -7.02 37.35 -12.81
CA ARG A 5 -7.84 36.67 -13.82
C ARG A 5 -7.79 37.47 -15.12
N SER A 6 -7.55 36.80 -16.25
CA SER A 6 -7.72 37.38 -17.58
C SER A 6 -8.77 36.60 -18.35
N THR A 7 -9.90 37.25 -18.57
CA THR A 7 -11.01 36.83 -19.44
C THR A 7 -10.74 37.36 -20.85
N PHE A 8 -10.62 36.48 -21.85
CA PHE A 8 -10.60 36.89 -23.25
C PHE A 8 -11.74 36.24 -24.04
N PHE A 9 -12.68 37.13 -24.36
CA PHE A 9 -13.58 37.24 -25.51
C PHE A 9 -13.77 36.08 -26.49
N ILE A 10 -15.06 35.72 -26.61
CA ILE A 10 -15.72 35.01 -27.70
C ILE A 10 -15.68 35.88 -28.97
N ALA A 11 -15.29 35.29 -30.10
CA ALA A 11 -15.55 35.84 -31.44
C ALA A 11 -16.25 34.77 -32.29
N CYS A 12 -17.51 35.04 -32.63
CA CYS A 12 -18.30 34.34 -33.63
C CYS A 12 -17.80 34.70 -35.04
N THR A 13 -17.56 33.70 -35.89
CA THR A 13 -17.62 33.86 -37.34
C THR A 13 -18.38 32.69 -37.97
N LEU A 14 -19.61 33.00 -38.39
CA LEU A 14 -20.40 32.23 -39.34
C LEU A 14 -19.76 32.32 -40.72
N ALA A 15 -19.51 31.17 -41.36
CA ALA A 15 -19.39 31.09 -42.81
C ALA A 15 -20.15 29.84 -43.29
N ALA A 16 -21.30 30.09 -43.89
CA ALA A 16 -22.08 29.11 -44.63
C ALA A 16 -21.48 28.93 -46.02
N GLY A 17 -21.36 27.68 -46.47
CA GLY A 17 -21.03 27.30 -47.83
C GLY A 17 -21.71 25.98 -48.17
N MET A 18 -22.80 26.05 -48.94
CA MET A 18 -23.54 24.92 -49.51
C MET A 18 -23.02 24.59 -50.92
N GLY A 19 -23.11 23.29 -51.29
CA GLY A 19 -23.06 22.76 -52.65
C GLY A 19 -21.70 22.13 -53.00
N LEU A 20 -21.58 20.94 -53.61
CA LEU A 20 -22.48 20.13 -54.42
C LEU A 20 -22.04 18.66 -54.39
N SER A 21 -22.98 17.78 -54.67
CA SER A 21 -22.86 16.33 -54.88
C SER A 21 -21.80 15.93 -55.92
N ALA A 22 -21.11 14.82 -55.65
CA ALA A 22 -20.63 13.90 -56.68
C ALA A 22 -20.69 12.46 -56.15
N CYS A 23 -21.67 11.71 -56.65
CA CYS A 23 -21.70 10.25 -56.58
C CYS A 23 -20.65 9.68 -57.54
N SER A 24 -19.83 8.75 -57.07
CA SER A 24 -19.13 7.80 -57.95
C SER A 24 -19.44 6.39 -57.48
N LYS A 25 -20.15 5.65 -58.33
CA LYS A 25 -20.35 4.21 -58.25
C LYS A 25 -19.05 3.52 -58.66
N SER A 26 -18.55 2.62 -57.83
CA SER A 26 -17.90 1.41 -58.31
C SER A 26 -18.42 0.22 -57.52
N ASN A 27 -19.16 -0.63 -58.22
CA ASN A 27 -19.47 -1.98 -57.79
C ASN A 27 -18.17 -2.79 -57.80
N ASN A 28 -17.84 -3.42 -56.68
CA ASN A 28 -17.22 -4.74 -56.69
C ASN A 28 -17.78 -5.50 -55.50
N GLU A 29 -18.75 -6.35 -55.81
CA GLU A 29 -19.20 -7.41 -54.92
C GLU A 29 -18.07 -8.43 -54.78
N GLU A 30 -17.53 -8.58 -53.57
CA GLU A 30 -16.88 -9.82 -53.18
C GLU A 30 -17.42 -10.23 -51.80
N LYS A 31 -18.17 -11.34 -51.85
CA LYS A 31 -18.93 -12.03 -50.79
C LYS A 31 -18.39 -11.86 -49.36
N GLN A 32 -19.11 -11.12 -48.53
CA GLN A 32 -19.14 -11.35 -47.08
C GLN A 32 -20.22 -12.40 -46.76
N ALA A 33 -19.77 -13.61 -46.43
CA ALA A 33 -20.61 -14.54 -45.66
C ALA A 33 -20.82 -13.96 -44.25
N PRO A 34 -22.03 -13.96 -43.70
CA PRO A 34 -22.24 -13.48 -42.34
C PRO A 34 -21.68 -14.54 -41.40
N LEU A 35 -20.51 -14.26 -40.80
CA LEU A 35 -20.07 -14.98 -39.60
C LEU A 35 -20.94 -14.50 -38.43
N THR A 36 -22.16 -14.99 -38.35
CA THR A 36 -22.91 -15.04 -37.10
C THR A 36 -22.22 -16.04 -36.18
N ALA A 37 -21.17 -15.59 -35.50
CA ALA A 37 -20.64 -16.27 -34.32
C ALA A 37 -21.46 -15.83 -33.12
N SER A 38 -22.65 -16.43 -32.99
CA SER A 38 -23.48 -16.37 -31.80
C SER A 38 -22.90 -17.31 -30.74
N THR A 39 -21.73 -16.97 -30.21
CA THR A 39 -21.16 -17.68 -29.06
C THR A 39 -20.97 -16.65 -27.95
N PRO A 40 -21.52 -16.85 -26.75
CA PRO A 40 -21.19 -16.00 -25.60
C PRO A 40 -19.68 -16.05 -25.43
N ALA A 41 -19.01 -14.90 -25.45
CA ALA A 41 -17.61 -14.79 -25.09
C ALA A 41 -17.49 -15.23 -23.61
N THR A 42 -17.17 -16.51 -23.42
CA THR A 42 -16.72 -17.07 -22.16
C THR A 42 -15.57 -16.20 -21.63
N GLY A 43 -15.58 -15.90 -20.34
CA GLY A 43 -14.85 -14.81 -19.66
C GLY A 43 -13.35 -14.63 -19.92
N GLU A 44 -12.69 -15.46 -20.73
CA GLU A 44 -11.30 -15.31 -21.15
C GLU A 44 -11.06 -14.01 -21.96
N ALA A 45 -11.98 -13.63 -22.87
CA ALA A 45 -11.81 -12.41 -23.66
C ALA A 45 -11.84 -11.13 -22.81
N SER A 46 -12.71 -11.06 -21.79
CA SER A 46 -12.75 -9.94 -20.84
C SER A 46 -11.45 -9.82 -20.05
N THR A 47 -10.92 -10.95 -19.56
CA THR A 47 -9.66 -10.95 -18.80
C THR A 47 -8.45 -10.54 -19.63
N LEU A 48 -8.41 -10.85 -20.93
CA LEU A 48 -7.35 -10.39 -21.82
C LEU A 48 -7.43 -8.88 -22.07
N THR A 49 -8.63 -8.35 -22.28
CA THR A 49 -8.85 -6.90 -22.44
C THR A 49 -8.45 -6.13 -21.18
N GLU A 50 -8.80 -6.63 -20.00
CA GLU A 50 -8.45 -6.04 -18.70
C GLU A 50 -6.94 -6.07 -18.45
N ARG A 51 -6.27 -7.21 -18.67
CA ARG A 51 -4.79 -7.31 -18.57
C ARG A 51 -4.09 -6.35 -19.52
N ASN A 52 -4.58 -6.23 -20.75
CA ASN A 52 -4.04 -5.28 -21.72
C ASN A 52 -4.25 -3.83 -21.31
N ALA A 53 -5.35 -3.50 -20.62
CA ALA A 53 -5.57 -2.16 -20.06
C ALA A 53 -4.62 -1.87 -18.90
N GLN A 54 -4.46 -2.82 -17.98
CA GLN A 54 -3.53 -2.70 -16.84
C GLN A 54 -2.08 -2.52 -17.31
N GLN A 55 -1.62 -3.32 -18.27
CA GLN A 55 -0.26 -3.21 -18.83
C GLN A 55 -0.03 -1.85 -19.51
N ARG A 56 -1.01 -1.35 -20.27
CA ARG A 56 -0.94 -0.01 -20.88
C ARG A 56 -0.87 1.10 -19.84
N LEU A 57 -1.64 0.99 -18.76
CA LEU A 57 -1.60 1.94 -17.65
C LEU A 57 -0.21 1.95 -16.99
N ILE A 58 0.32 0.77 -16.63
CA ILE A 58 1.65 0.62 -16.04
C ILE A 58 2.70 1.25 -16.96
N SER A 59 2.70 0.91 -18.26
CA SER A 59 3.66 1.48 -19.22
C SER A 59 3.58 3.01 -19.29
N THR A 60 2.36 3.55 -19.36
CA THR A 60 2.14 5.01 -19.45
C THR A 60 2.66 5.73 -18.21
N LEU A 61 2.34 5.22 -17.03
CA LEU A 61 2.83 5.79 -15.77
C LEU A 61 4.35 5.67 -15.64
N GLN A 62 4.91 4.50 -15.97
CA GLN A 62 6.35 4.24 -15.91
C GLN A 62 7.13 5.20 -16.83
N ASP A 63 6.62 5.45 -18.03
CA ASP A 63 7.19 6.43 -18.98
C ASP A 63 7.07 7.86 -18.46
N GLY A 64 5.92 8.22 -17.85
CA GLY A 64 5.71 9.53 -17.23
C GLY A 64 6.69 9.81 -16.10
N LEU A 65 6.86 8.85 -15.19
CA LEU A 65 7.81 8.93 -14.08
C LEU A 65 9.26 9.05 -14.59
N LYS A 66 9.63 8.24 -15.60
CA LYS A 66 10.96 8.30 -16.21
C LYS A 66 11.24 9.67 -16.87
N LYS A 67 10.27 10.25 -17.59
CA LYS A 67 10.39 11.58 -18.19
C LYS A 67 10.57 12.68 -17.14
N ALA A 68 9.94 12.53 -15.97
CA ALA A 68 10.13 13.42 -14.82
C ALA A 68 11.42 13.15 -14.03
N ASN A 69 12.28 12.23 -14.49
CA ASN A 69 13.50 11.80 -13.83
C ASN A 69 13.26 11.21 -12.42
N ILE A 70 12.10 10.57 -12.23
CA ILE A 70 11.72 9.86 -11.00
C ILE A 70 12.01 8.37 -11.20
N ASN A 71 12.96 7.83 -10.42
CA ASN A 71 13.29 6.41 -10.45
C ASN A 71 12.34 5.62 -9.54
N ALA A 72 11.16 5.29 -10.06
CA ALA A 72 10.11 4.58 -9.35
C ALA A 72 9.67 3.36 -10.17
N LYS A 73 9.77 2.16 -9.60
CA LYS A 73 9.36 0.92 -10.29
C LYS A 73 7.96 0.52 -9.85
N ILE A 74 7.03 0.48 -10.80
CA ILE A 74 5.67 -0.01 -10.56
C ILE A 74 5.69 -1.54 -10.48
N THR A 75 5.08 -2.10 -9.43
CA THR A 75 5.01 -3.55 -9.19
C THR A 75 3.66 -4.14 -9.47
N ASP A 76 2.58 -3.37 -9.28
CA ASP A 76 1.21 -3.80 -9.54
C ASP A 76 0.29 -2.60 -9.79
N ALA A 77 -0.84 -2.84 -10.44
CA ALA A 77 -1.88 -1.85 -10.69
C ALA A 77 -3.27 -2.51 -10.57
N GLN A 78 -4.03 -2.19 -9.52
CA GLN A 78 -5.31 -2.83 -9.24
C GLN A 78 -6.47 -1.85 -9.44
N PRO A 79 -7.61 -2.26 -10.00
CA PRO A 79 -8.79 -1.41 -10.07
C PRO A 79 -9.31 -1.10 -8.66
N THR A 80 -9.90 0.09 -8.48
CA THR A 80 -10.61 0.47 -7.25
C THR A 80 -12.11 0.50 -7.48
N GLU A 81 -12.90 0.62 -6.41
CA GLU A 81 -14.35 0.86 -6.54
C GLU A 81 -14.69 2.25 -7.09
N VAL A 82 -13.71 3.17 -7.15
CA VAL A 82 -13.88 4.50 -7.75
C VAL A 82 -13.65 4.40 -9.26
N PRO A 83 -14.64 4.76 -10.10
CA PRO A 83 -14.50 4.68 -11.54
C PRO A 83 -13.28 5.45 -12.06
N ASN A 84 -12.57 4.84 -13.01
CA ASN A 84 -11.35 5.38 -13.64
C ASN A 84 -10.17 5.61 -12.70
N LEU A 85 -10.19 5.01 -11.51
CA LEU A 85 -9.10 5.12 -10.55
C LEU A 85 -8.53 3.75 -10.19
N TYR A 86 -7.20 3.67 -10.22
CA TYR A 86 -6.43 2.47 -9.97
C TYR A 86 -5.50 2.69 -8.78
N TRP A 87 -5.29 1.64 -8.00
CA TRP A 87 -4.31 1.56 -6.94
C TRP A 87 -2.99 1.06 -7.52
N ILE A 88 -1.96 1.89 -7.49
CA ILE A 88 -0.65 1.62 -8.08
C ILE A 88 0.33 1.34 -6.95
N SER A 89 0.92 0.14 -6.99
CA SER A 89 1.95 -0.29 -6.06
C SER A 89 3.34 -0.07 -6.65
N PHE A 90 4.29 0.32 -5.80
CA PHE A 90 5.68 0.52 -6.18
C PHE A 90 6.60 -0.38 -5.37
N GLU A 91 7.81 -0.62 -5.89
CA GLU A 91 8.91 -1.18 -5.10
C GLU A 91 9.49 -0.09 -4.19
N GLY A 92 9.51 -0.35 -2.88
CA GLY A 92 10.16 0.52 -1.89
C GLY A 92 9.52 1.87 -1.63
N MET A 93 8.29 2.09 -2.11
CA MET A 93 7.56 3.34 -1.87
C MET A 93 6.08 3.09 -1.59
N PRO A 94 5.42 4.03 -0.88
CA PRO A 94 3.98 3.98 -0.68
C PRO A 94 3.23 3.92 -2.02
N SER A 95 2.18 3.11 -2.02
CA SER A 95 1.25 3.02 -3.14
C SER A 95 0.42 4.31 -3.27
N VAL A 96 -0.06 4.59 -4.48
CA VAL A 96 -0.83 5.80 -4.79
C VAL A 96 -2.04 5.46 -5.65
N TYR A 97 -2.97 6.39 -5.76
CA TYR A 97 -4.02 6.30 -6.78
C TYR A 97 -3.54 6.90 -8.10
N ALA A 98 -3.98 6.36 -9.23
CA ALA A 98 -3.75 6.94 -10.55
C ALA A 98 -5.00 6.88 -11.42
N THR A 99 -5.16 7.87 -12.30
CA THR A 99 -6.22 7.86 -13.31
C THR A 99 -5.98 6.76 -14.35
N ALA A 100 -7.06 6.22 -14.92
CA ALA A 100 -7.00 5.16 -15.93
C ALA A 100 -6.18 5.51 -17.18
N ASP A 101 -6.02 6.80 -17.48
CA ASP A 101 -5.19 7.30 -18.59
C ASP A 101 -3.71 7.51 -18.22
N GLY A 102 -3.33 7.24 -16.96
CA GLY A 102 -1.95 7.30 -16.47
C GLY A 102 -1.37 8.72 -16.38
N LYS A 103 -2.20 9.77 -16.46
CA LYS A 103 -1.71 11.16 -16.47
C LYS A 103 -1.64 11.81 -15.09
N TYR A 104 -2.46 11.36 -14.14
CA TYR A 104 -2.57 11.95 -12.83
C TYR A 104 -2.34 10.91 -11.74
N ILE A 105 -1.57 11.29 -10.73
CA ILE A 105 -1.38 10.54 -9.50
C ILE A 105 -2.04 11.33 -8.37
N LEU A 106 -2.77 10.64 -7.50
CA LEU A 106 -3.33 11.20 -6.28
C LEU A 106 -2.70 10.47 -5.09
N GLN A 107 -2.11 11.26 -4.20
CA GLN A 107 -1.55 10.78 -2.94
C GLN A 107 -2.51 11.11 -1.80
N GLY A 108 -2.79 10.12 -0.96
CA GLY A 108 -3.71 10.26 0.16
C GLY A 108 -4.72 9.12 0.21
N GLU A 109 -5.75 9.31 1.01
CA GLU A 109 -6.84 8.34 1.17
C GLU A 109 -8.07 8.82 0.43
N ILE A 110 -8.82 7.86 -0.13
CA ILE A 110 -10.16 8.12 -0.63
C ILE A 110 -11.12 7.38 0.27
N VAL A 111 -12.08 8.11 0.81
CA VAL A 111 -13.06 7.59 1.74
C VAL A 111 -14.43 7.62 1.08
N ARG A 112 -15.06 6.45 0.98
CA ARG A 112 -16.44 6.31 0.50
C ARG A 112 -17.41 6.67 1.63
N LEU A 113 -18.34 7.57 1.30
CA LEU A 113 -19.45 7.98 2.15
C LEU A 113 -20.70 7.12 1.85
N GLY A 114 -21.68 7.13 2.77
CA GLY A 114 -22.99 6.50 2.56
C GLY A 114 -23.27 5.28 3.45
N GLY A 115 -22.34 4.90 4.33
CA GLY A 115 -22.54 3.91 5.39
C GLY A 115 -22.64 4.54 6.78
N LYS A 116 -22.84 3.71 7.80
CA LYS A 116 -22.70 4.12 9.22
C LYS A 116 -21.25 4.44 9.58
N GLU A 117 -20.30 3.87 8.85
CA GLU A 117 -18.87 4.08 9.01
C GLU A 117 -18.25 4.57 7.70
N LEU A 118 -17.14 5.29 7.83
CA LEU A 118 -16.30 5.72 6.71
C LEU A 118 -15.53 4.52 6.18
N HIS A 119 -15.56 4.29 4.86
CA HIS A 119 -14.83 3.18 4.24
C HIS A 119 -13.64 3.72 3.42
N ASN A 120 -12.42 3.35 3.79
CA ASN A 120 -11.26 3.69 2.98
C ASN A 120 -11.14 2.72 1.79
N VAL A 121 -11.16 3.28 0.58
CA VAL A 121 -11.15 2.57 -0.70
C VAL A 121 -9.93 1.66 -0.86
N SER A 122 -8.76 2.04 -0.32
CA SER A 122 -7.53 1.24 -0.43
C SER A 122 -7.36 0.22 0.68
N GLN A 123 -8.18 0.24 1.73
CA GLN A 123 -7.94 -0.54 2.95
C GLN A 123 -7.79 -2.03 2.67
N ASN A 124 -8.69 -2.62 1.87
CA ASN A 124 -8.64 -4.05 1.54
C ASN A 124 -7.44 -4.40 0.64
N LEU A 125 -7.06 -3.49 -0.27
CA LEU A 125 -5.91 -3.68 -1.16
C LEU A 125 -4.60 -3.63 -0.35
N GLN A 126 -4.49 -2.66 0.55
CA GLN A 126 -3.36 -2.54 1.47
C GLN A 126 -3.28 -3.74 2.41
N ALA A 127 -4.41 -4.19 2.97
CA ALA A 127 -4.46 -5.35 3.85
C ALA A 127 -4.04 -6.63 3.13
N ALA A 128 -4.54 -6.86 1.91
CA ALA A 128 -4.12 -8.00 1.11
C ALA A 128 -2.61 -8.00 0.81
N ASN A 129 -2.03 -6.84 0.55
CA ASN A 129 -0.59 -6.71 0.31
C ASN A 129 0.23 -6.94 1.58
N ALA A 130 -0.16 -6.35 2.71
CA ALA A 130 0.48 -6.59 4.01
C ALA A 130 0.40 -8.06 4.41
N LYS A 131 -0.76 -8.69 4.26
CA LYS A 131 -0.97 -10.11 4.56
C LYS A 131 -0.01 -11.00 3.77
N LYS A 132 0.15 -10.78 2.47
CA LYS A 132 1.08 -11.55 1.63
C LYS A 132 2.51 -11.50 2.16
N LEU A 133 2.95 -10.35 2.67
CA LEU A 133 4.28 -10.20 3.26
C LEU A 133 4.36 -10.86 4.65
N PHE A 134 3.32 -10.76 5.46
CA PHE A 134 3.28 -11.41 6.77
C PHE A 134 3.24 -12.93 6.68
N ASP A 135 2.59 -13.48 5.66
CA ASP A 135 2.58 -14.93 5.38
C ASP A 135 3.99 -15.46 5.02
N GLN A 136 4.91 -14.58 4.63
CA GLN A 136 6.31 -14.90 4.33
C GLN A 136 7.23 -14.70 5.54
N LEU A 137 6.76 -14.05 6.62
CA LEU A 137 7.56 -13.82 7.81
C LEU A 137 7.75 -15.10 8.60
N LYS A 138 9.00 -15.33 9.00
CA LYS A 138 9.36 -16.43 9.88
C LYS A 138 9.32 -15.95 11.33
N THR A 139 8.72 -16.74 12.21
CA THR A 139 8.54 -16.32 13.62
C THR A 139 9.88 -16.17 14.33
N GLU A 140 10.87 -16.97 13.96
CA GLU A 140 12.25 -16.90 14.46
C GLU A 140 13.01 -15.63 14.05
N ASP A 141 12.54 -14.88 13.05
CA ASP A 141 13.12 -13.60 12.66
C ASP A 141 12.53 -12.45 13.49
N LEU A 142 11.41 -12.67 14.19
CA LEU A 142 10.68 -11.66 14.95
C LEU A 142 11.08 -11.64 16.44
N ILE A 143 10.67 -10.60 17.16
CA ILE A 143 10.65 -10.61 18.63
C ILE A 143 9.20 -10.82 19.07
N VAL A 144 8.94 -11.95 19.72
CA VAL A 144 7.58 -12.37 20.08
C VAL A 144 7.36 -12.19 21.57
N TYR A 145 6.31 -11.45 21.92
CA TYR A 145 5.77 -11.35 23.27
C TYR A 145 4.48 -12.16 23.32
N PRO A 146 4.49 -13.36 23.91
CA PRO A 146 3.34 -14.24 23.90
C PRO A 146 2.18 -13.67 24.72
N ALA A 147 0.96 -14.01 24.31
CA ALA A 147 -0.22 -13.80 25.13
C ALA A 147 -0.10 -14.56 26.47
N LYS A 148 -0.64 -13.98 27.54
CA LYS A 148 -0.80 -14.70 28.81
C LYS A 148 -2.07 -15.55 28.73
N GLY A 149 -1.93 -16.86 28.90
CA GLY A 149 -3.04 -17.80 28.76
C GLY A 149 -3.32 -18.14 27.29
N LYS A 150 -4.61 -18.24 26.91
CA LYS A 150 -5.00 -18.57 25.54
C LYS A 150 -4.80 -17.36 24.62
N THR A 151 -4.01 -17.53 23.56
CA THR A 151 -3.90 -16.54 22.47
C THR A 151 -5.27 -16.37 21.79
N LYS A 152 -5.82 -15.16 21.88
CA LYS A 152 -7.04 -14.72 21.19
C LYS A 152 -6.71 -14.02 19.88
N HIS A 153 -5.67 -13.19 19.90
CA HIS A 153 -5.25 -12.34 18.79
C HIS A 153 -3.73 -12.37 18.64
N VAL A 154 -3.27 -12.18 17.42
CA VAL A 154 -1.86 -11.97 17.08
C VAL A 154 -1.75 -10.66 16.30
N VAL A 155 -0.80 -9.81 16.65
CA VAL A 155 -0.52 -8.56 15.93
C VAL A 155 0.93 -8.47 15.51
N TYR A 156 1.14 -7.92 14.32
CA TYR A 156 2.45 -7.52 13.82
C TYR A 156 2.65 -6.04 14.11
N VAL A 157 3.79 -5.68 14.71
CA VAL A 157 4.07 -4.30 15.09
C VAL A 157 5.43 -3.89 14.55
N PHE A 158 5.45 -2.97 13.59
CA PHE A 158 6.67 -2.31 13.17
C PHE A 158 7.11 -1.33 14.26
N THR A 159 8.31 -1.53 14.79
CA THR A 159 8.80 -0.84 16.01
C THR A 159 10.22 -0.33 15.85
N ASP A 160 10.55 0.69 16.64
CA ASP A 160 11.88 1.31 16.72
C ASP A 160 12.20 1.55 18.20
N ALA A 161 13.33 1.03 18.69
CA ALA A 161 13.76 1.21 20.07
C ALA A 161 13.98 2.69 20.45
N SER A 162 14.24 3.56 19.47
CA SER A 162 14.39 5.01 19.69
C SER A 162 13.06 5.79 19.69
N CYS A 163 11.93 5.14 19.40
CA CYS A 163 10.64 5.81 19.26
C CYS A 163 9.89 5.92 20.61
N PRO A 164 9.54 7.14 21.07
CA PRO A 164 8.84 7.32 22.34
C PRO A 164 7.49 6.59 22.43
N TYR A 165 6.73 6.53 21.33
CA TYR A 165 5.46 5.81 21.32
C TYR A 165 5.63 4.29 21.22
N CYS A 166 6.74 3.80 20.68
CA CYS A 166 7.09 2.37 20.78
C CYS A 166 7.42 2.02 22.22
N HIS A 167 8.15 2.89 22.93
CA HIS A 167 8.40 2.74 24.35
C HIS A 167 7.09 2.67 25.14
N LYS A 168 6.18 3.62 24.92
CA LYS A 168 4.86 3.62 25.58
C LYS A 168 4.03 2.35 25.28
N LEU A 169 4.05 1.86 24.05
CA LEU A 169 3.40 0.59 23.70
C LEU A 169 4.03 -0.59 24.46
N HIS A 170 5.35 -0.58 24.59
CA HIS A 170 6.11 -1.63 25.23
C HIS A 170 5.95 -1.64 26.77
N GLU A 171 5.81 -0.48 27.41
CA GLU A 171 5.44 -0.36 28.82
C GLU A 171 4.11 -1.08 29.12
N HIS A 172 3.19 -1.10 28.16
CA HIS A 172 1.89 -1.76 28.29
C HIS A 172 1.89 -3.24 27.86
N MET A 173 3.04 -3.84 27.56
CA MET A 173 3.13 -5.21 27.04
C MET A 173 2.49 -6.24 27.98
N ASP A 174 2.63 -6.06 29.29
CA ASP A 174 2.04 -6.94 30.28
C ASP A 174 0.50 -6.88 30.28
N GLU A 175 -0.08 -5.72 30.03
CA GLU A 175 -1.54 -5.58 29.94
C GLU A 175 -2.05 -6.13 28.60
N ILE A 176 -1.36 -5.83 27.50
CA ILE A 176 -1.68 -6.34 26.16
C ILE A 176 -1.69 -7.88 26.17
N SER A 177 -0.62 -8.48 26.66
CA SER A 177 -0.52 -9.94 26.78
C SER A 177 -1.59 -10.55 27.69
N SER A 178 -1.95 -9.88 28.80
CA SER A 178 -3.02 -10.31 29.71
C SER A 178 -4.42 -10.32 29.05
N LYS A 179 -4.64 -9.53 28.00
CA LYS A 179 -5.88 -9.56 27.22
C LYS A 179 -5.95 -10.71 26.22
N GLY A 180 -4.91 -11.53 26.12
CA GLY A 180 -4.81 -12.64 25.18
C GLY A 180 -4.22 -12.24 23.82
N ILE A 181 -3.48 -11.13 23.75
CA ILE A 181 -2.90 -10.60 22.51
C ILE A 181 -1.40 -10.95 22.48
N GLU A 182 -0.97 -11.66 21.46
CA GLU A 182 0.44 -11.90 21.16
C GLU A 182 0.96 -10.78 20.26
N VAL A 183 2.08 -10.16 20.64
CA VAL A 183 2.73 -9.08 19.88
C VAL A 183 3.99 -9.60 19.21
N ARG A 184 4.09 -9.43 17.89
CA ARG A 184 5.26 -9.79 17.10
C ARG A 184 5.91 -8.52 16.55
N TYR A 185 7.06 -8.14 17.09
CA TYR A 185 7.79 -6.98 16.60
C TYR A 185 8.56 -7.27 15.32
N ILE A 186 8.45 -6.33 14.40
CA ILE A 186 9.21 -6.22 13.15
C ILE A 186 10.08 -4.97 13.28
N ALA A 187 11.37 -5.07 12.98
CA ALA A 187 12.27 -3.93 13.06
C ALA A 187 11.93 -2.88 12.00
N TRP A 188 11.70 -1.63 12.43
CA TRP A 188 11.50 -0.48 11.55
C TRP A 188 12.19 0.76 12.11
N PRO A 189 13.53 0.83 12.08
CA PRO A 189 14.25 2.01 12.52
C PRO A 189 13.86 3.22 11.65
N ARG A 190 13.41 4.32 12.27
CA ARG A 190 12.87 5.50 11.58
C ARG A 190 13.91 6.29 10.77
N GLY A 191 15.16 5.86 10.79
CA GLY A 191 16.28 6.47 10.08
C GLY A 191 17.52 5.58 10.13
N GLU A 192 18.41 5.77 9.15
CA GLU A 192 19.65 5.01 8.98
C GLU A 192 20.52 4.98 10.25
N GLN A 193 20.54 6.08 11.00
CA GLN A 193 21.29 6.20 12.26
C GLN A 193 20.79 5.26 13.38
N PHE A 194 19.54 4.78 13.30
CA PHE A 194 18.96 3.88 14.31
C PHE A 194 19.11 2.40 13.94
N ILE A 195 19.53 2.09 12.72
CA ILE A 195 19.70 0.70 12.25
C ILE A 195 20.73 -0.07 13.09
N PRO A 196 21.93 0.45 13.40
CA PRO A 196 22.92 -0.31 14.16
C PRO A 196 22.42 -0.75 15.56
N ALA A 197 21.59 0.06 16.20
CA ALA A 197 20.99 -0.29 17.49
C ALA A 197 20.00 -1.46 17.34
N MET A 198 19.14 -1.42 16.32
CA MET A 198 18.19 -2.50 16.02
C MET A 198 18.91 -3.78 15.57
N GLU A 199 19.98 -3.68 14.78
CA GLU A 199 20.84 -4.81 14.42
C GLU A 199 21.48 -5.45 15.66
N SER A 200 21.95 -4.62 16.60
CA SER A 200 22.54 -5.12 17.85
C SER A 200 21.53 -5.88 18.71
N VAL A 201 20.27 -5.42 18.74
CA VAL A 201 19.16 -6.19 19.35
C VAL A 201 18.97 -7.53 18.64
N TRP A 202 18.86 -7.53 17.31
CA TRP A 202 18.60 -8.75 16.52
C TRP A 202 19.76 -9.74 16.48
N CYS A 203 20.98 -9.28 16.77
CA CYS A 203 22.16 -10.11 16.93
C CYS A 203 22.38 -10.62 18.36
N SER A 204 21.54 -10.20 19.32
CA SER A 204 21.57 -10.75 20.67
C SER A 204 21.14 -12.21 20.70
N LYS A 205 21.74 -12.99 21.61
CA LYS A 205 21.30 -14.36 21.92
C LYS A 205 19.87 -14.38 22.48
N ASP A 206 19.52 -13.35 23.24
CA ASP A 206 18.17 -13.10 23.74
C ASP A 206 17.71 -11.74 23.20
N ARG A 207 16.96 -11.78 22.09
CA ARG A 207 16.45 -10.58 21.43
C ARG A 207 15.41 -9.86 22.26
N GLN A 208 14.61 -10.61 23.03
CA GLN A 208 13.58 -10.03 23.88
C GLN A 208 14.21 -9.20 25.00
N LEU A 209 15.18 -9.78 25.72
CA LEU A 209 15.93 -9.06 26.75
C LEU A 209 16.67 -7.85 26.17
N ALA A 210 17.34 -8.01 25.04
CA ALA A 210 18.07 -6.91 24.39
C ALA A 210 17.13 -5.78 23.96
N PHE A 211 15.96 -6.10 23.41
CA PHE A 211 14.97 -5.10 23.04
C PHE A 211 14.42 -4.37 24.26
N ASN A 212 14.06 -5.09 25.33
CA ASN A 212 13.60 -4.48 26.59
C ASN A 212 14.62 -3.47 27.14
N GLN A 213 15.91 -3.81 27.07
CA GLN A 213 16.99 -2.90 27.48
C GLN A 213 17.09 -1.69 26.55
N ALA A 214 17.16 -1.92 25.24
CA ALA A 214 17.32 -0.86 24.24
C ALA A 214 16.16 0.14 24.27
N ILE A 215 14.92 -0.36 24.32
CA ILE A 215 13.73 0.49 24.33
C ILE A 215 13.57 1.25 25.66
N SER A 216 14.18 0.78 26.74
CA SER A 216 14.27 1.51 28.01
C SER A 216 15.41 2.54 28.04
N GLY A 217 16.10 2.75 26.91
CA GLY A 217 17.17 3.72 26.76
C GLY A 217 18.57 3.21 27.09
N ALA A 218 18.74 1.91 27.35
CA ALA A 218 20.07 1.34 27.56
C ALA A 218 20.84 1.24 26.24
N GLN A 219 22.12 1.60 26.26
CA GLN A 219 23.01 1.40 25.11
C GLN A 219 23.48 -0.05 25.08
N LEU A 220 23.11 -0.78 24.02
CA LEU A 220 23.64 -2.12 23.80
C LEU A 220 25.06 -2.05 23.21
N PRO A 221 25.93 -3.02 23.56
CA PRO A 221 27.18 -3.22 22.86
C PRO A 221 26.92 -3.44 21.36
N PRO A 222 27.69 -2.79 20.46
CA PRO A 222 27.56 -3.04 19.04
C PRO A 222 27.77 -4.52 18.71
N ALA A 223 26.83 -5.12 17.97
CA ALA A 223 26.94 -6.48 17.49
C ALA A 223 26.59 -6.56 16.00
N ALA A 224 27.38 -7.32 15.25
CA ALA A 224 27.18 -7.55 13.83
C ALA A 224 27.04 -9.04 13.56
N CYS A 225 25.98 -9.41 12.86
CA CYS A 225 25.66 -10.77 12.44
C CYS A 225 24.74 -10.71 11.22
N LYS A 226 24.54 -11.84 10.55
CA LYS A 226 23.46 -11.95 9.55
C LYS A 226 22.12 -11.82 10.27
N ASN A 227 21.36 -10.77 9.95
CA ASN A 227 20.11 -10.42 10.61
C ASN A 227 19.08 -9.88 9.60
N PRO A 228 17.78 -9.91 9.93
CA PRO A 228 16.70 -9.51 9.01
C PRO A 228 16.34 -8.02 9.07
N VAL A 229 17.04 -7.17 9.84
CA VAL A 229 16.59 -5.78 10.12
C VAL A 229 16.41 -4.96 8.84
N ARG A 230 17.34 -5.08 7.88
CA ARG A 230 17.26 -4.37 6.60
C ARG A 230 16.10 -4.86 5.74
N ASP A 231 15.86 -6.17 5.71
CA ASP A 231 14.75 -6.76 4.95
C ASP A 231 13.39 -6.36 5.57
N MET A 232 13.32 -6.32 6.90
CA MET A 232 12.14 -5.85 7.64
C MET A 232 11.85 -4.37 7.41
N TYR A 233 12.89 -3.53 7.43
CA TYR A 233 12.77 -2.12 7.10
C TYR A 233 12.22 -1.92 5.67
N GLN A 234 12.79 -2.63 4.69
CA GLN A 234 12.33 -2.60 3.30
C GLN A 234 10.90 -3.11 3.14
N MET A 235 10.53 -4.18 3.87
CA MET A 235 9.16 -4.67 3.92
C MET A 235 8.19 -3.59 4.41
N GLY A 236 8.53 -2.87 5.48
CA GLY A 236 7.70 -1.78 5.98
C GLY A 236 7.53 -0.65 4.97
N LEU A 237 8.59 -0.28 4.23
CA LEU A 237 8.49 0.69 3.13
C LEU A 237 7.51 0.22 2.03
N ASN A 238 7.57 -1.07 1.67
CA ASN A 238 6.73 -1.63 0.61
C ASN A 238 5.23 -1.62 0.95
N ILE A 239 4.86 -1.66 2.24
CA ILE A 239 3.45 -1.57 2.69
C ILE A 239 3.07 -0.17 3.20
N GLY A 240 3.97 0.80 3.04
CA GLY A 240 3.71 2.20 3.38
C GLY A 240 3.76 2.52 4.88
N VAL A 241 4.50 1.76 5.68
CA VAL A 241 4.83 2.16 7.06
C VAL A 241 5.56 3.50 6.99
N ASN A 242 5.00 4.52 7.64
CA ASN A 242 5.52 5.89 7.64
C ASN A 242 5.75 6.44 9.07
N GLY A 243 5.51 5.62 10.09
CA GLY A 243 5.68 5.96 11.48
C GLY A 243 5.63 4.70 12.36
N THR A 244 6.16 4.80 13.57
CA THR A 244 6.16 3.70 14.55
C THR A 244 5.57 4.15 15.89
N PRO A 245 4.91 3.26 16.65
CA PRO A 245 4.60 1.88 16.25
C PRO A 245 3.52 1.85 15.16
N ALA A 246 3.61 0.92 14.22
CA ALA A 246 2.54 0.65 13.26
C ALA A 246 2.03 -0.77 13.47
N ILE A 247 0.78 -0.88 13.91
CA ILE A 247 0.15 -2.13 14.35
C ILE A 247 -0.73 -2.67 13.23
N TYR A 248 -0.57 -3.96 12.93
CA TYR A 248 -1.37 -4.67 11.93
C TYR A 248 -1.93 -5.97 12.51
N SER A 249 -3.12 -6.36 12.05
CA SER A 249 -3.66 -7.72 12.29
C SER A 249 -2.94 -8.76 11.43
N THR A 250 -3.17 -10.04 11.72
CA THR A 250 -2.68 -11.16 10.87
C THR A 250 -3.22 -11.13 9.45
N ASP A 251 -4.38 -10.52 9.25
CA ASP A 251 -5.00 -10.36 7.91
C ASP A 251 -4.48 -9.11 7.18
N GLY A 252 -3.45 -8.45 7.71
CA GLY A 252 -2.81 -7.30 7.10
C GLY A 252 -3.55 -5.98 7.31
N VAL A 253 -4.65 -5.96 8.05
CA VAL A 253 -5.39 -4.72 8.33
C VAL A 253 -4.53 -3.81 9.21
N TYR A 254 -4.32 -2.58 8.75
CA TYR A 254 -3.65 -1.56 9.57
C TYR A 254 -4.58 -1.15 10.72
N LEU A 255 -4.20 -1.52 11.93
CA LEU A 255 -4.96 -1.22 13.14
C LEU A 255 -4.65 0.17 13.65
N GLY A 256 -3.54 0.80 13.28
CA GLY A 256 -3.19 2.16 13.67
C GLY A 256 -1.81 2.28 14.30
N GLY A 257 -1.54 3.49 14.81
CA GLY A 257 -0.32 3.82 15.52
C GLY A 257 -0.32 3.28 16.96
N TYR A 258 0.31 4.01 17.87
CA TYR A 258 0.12 3.75 19.30
C TYR A 258 -1.35 3.88 19.69
N MET A 259 -1.81 2.95 20.53
CA MET A 259 -3.13 2.98 21.16
C MET A 259 -3.05 2.28 22.52
N GLU A 260 -3.99 2.59 23.41
CA GLU A 260 -4.06 1.97 24.73
C GLU A 260 -4.49 0.49 24.63
N PRO A 261 -4.15 -0.38 25.59
CA PRO A 261 -4.42 -1.82 25.50
C PRO A 261 -5.90 -2.17 25.33
N ASN A 262 -6.81 -1.40 25.95
CA ASN A 262 -8.25 -1.58 25.78
C ASN A 262 -8.71 -1.24 24.36
N GLU A 263 -8.20 -0.14 23.80
CA GLU A 263 -8.52 0.27 22.44
C GLU A 263 -8.00 -0.75 21.41
N LEU A 264 -6.79 -1.29 21.61
CA LEU A 264 -6.25 -2.36 20.77
C LEU A 264 -7.15 -3.60 20.79
N ALA A 265 -7.57 -4.03 21.99
CA ALA A 265 -8.47 -5.16 22.14
C ALA A 265 -9.83 -4.91 21.48
N GLU A 266 -10.39 -3.71 21.61
CA GLU A 266 -11.64 -3.33 20.94
C GLU A 266 -11.51 -3.36 19.41
N ARG A 267 -10.41 -2.83 18.84
CA ARG A 267 -10.18 -2.89 17.38
C ARG A 267 -10.04 -4.31 16.86
N LEU A 268 -9.45 -5.21 17.63
CA LEU A 268 -9.27 -6.62 17.26
C LEU A 268 -10.54 -7.47 17.39
N ASN A 269 -11.52 -7.03 18.18
CA ASN A 269 -12.78 -7.76 18.39
C ASN A 269 -13.91 -7.34 17.44
N LYS A 270 -13.67 -6.35 16.57
CA LYS A 270 -14.60 -5.93 15.51
C LYS A 270 -14.46 -6.81 14.28
#